data_AF-A0A9D4HEN9-F1
#
_entry.id   AF-A0A9D4HEN9-F1
#
_cell.length_a   1.000
_cell.length_b   1.000
_cell.length_c   1.000
_cell.angle_alpha   90.00
_cell.angle_beta   90.00
_cell.angle_gamma   90.00
#
_symmetry.space_group_name_H-M   'P 1'
#
loop_
_entity.id
_entity.type
_entity.pdbx_description
1 polymer ?
#
loop_
_entity_poly.entity_id
_entity_poly.type
_entity_poly.pdbx_seq_one_letter_code
_entity_poly.pdbx_strand_id
1 'polypeptide(L)'
;MLKSNTRSIVGYPACLDVMEEGCSNKNNIEFVEKISQKVMDCFNLGVTENSSISRIRNDLEAIHADEQKLFAMRVNDHYQCALCGKCFTSLVWFKKHLTNKHHWKLHQANTNEHCNNAVGQFLFMSLLFRDTCDSYKMCDGARSVCNAHFEWLYDSALKHSKYKIWLWRMITYTLSILGFRESFEYKWNISVNLNGGIRNNIPNDNAVEIQVNNIKRELNTQGANKSYESAKQICMTTQVIHAIKQNLMRTSRTAKSKSTRPEADKSGDIMKMVEFLRQKVP
;
A
#
# COMPACT_ATOMS: atom_id res chain seq x y z
N MET A 1 48.52 15.00 -4.11
CA MET A 1 48.43 14.40 -5.46
C MET A 1 47.33 13.35 -5.45
N LEU A 2 46.16 13.74 -5.98
CA LEU A 2 45.03 12.86 -6.26
C LEU A 2 45.43 11.90 -7.38
N LYS A 3 45.29 10.59 -7.17
CA LYS A 3 45.22 9.62 -8.27
C LYS A 3 43.76 9.25 -8.48
N SER A 4 43.22 9.85 -9.53
CA SER A 4 41.99 9.47 -10.23
C SER A 4 41.97 7.97 -10.51
N ASN A 5 40.91 7.30 -10.10
CA ASN A 5 40.56 6.00 -10.68
C ASN A 5 39.09 6.03 -11.09
N THR A 6 38.90 6.50 -12.33
CA THR A 6 37.70 6.35 -13.15
C THR A 6 37.38 4.88 -13.33
N ARG A 7 36.31 4.39 -12.70
CA ARG A 7 35.62 3.17 -13.14
C ARG A 7 34.32 3.56 -13.82
N SER A 8 34.41 3.54 -15.15
CA SER A 8 33.38 3.23 -16.13
C SER A 8 31.97 2.95 -15.60
N ILE A 9 31.05 3.81 -16.02
CA ILE A 9 29.61 3.58 -16.12
C ILE A 9 29.42 2.33 -16.97
N VAL A 10 29.13 1.20 -16.32
CA VAL A 10 28.59 0.02 -17.00
C VAL A 10 27.07 0.20 -17.02
N GLY A 11 26.52 0.22 -18.22
CA GLY A 11 25.10 0.44 -18.47
C GLY A 11 24.21 -0.52 -17.69
N TYR A 12 23.00 -0.07 -17.42
CA TYR A 12 21.90 -0.91 -16.95
C TYR A 12 21.25 -1.59 -18.15
N PRO A 13 21.33 -2.93 -18.30
CA PRO A 13 20.36 -3.66 -19.08
C PRO A 13 19.39 -4.41 -18.14
N ALA A 14 18.11 -4.43 -18.55
CA ALA A 14 17.11 -5.42 -18.13
C ALA A 14 16.70 -5.45 -16.64
N CYS A 15 15.92 -4.45 -16.20
CA CYS A 15 15.04 -4.61 -15.03
C CYS A 15 13.55 -4.44 -15.37
N LEU A 16 13.18 -4.42 -16.66
CA LEU A 16 11.79 -4.38 -17.12
C LEU A 16 11.16 -5.76 -17.35
N ASP A 17 11.94 -6.85 -17.37
CA ASP A 17 11.46 -8.17 -17.79
C ASP A 17 11.12 -9.13 -16.64
N VAL A 18 10.80 -8.62 -15.44
CA VAL A 18 10.23 -9.45 -14.36
C VAL A 18 8.88 -8.88 -13.92
N MET A 19 8.03 -8.63 -14.90
CA MET A 19 6.60 -8.37 -14.71
C MET A 19 5.78 -9.38 -15.49
N GLU A 20 5.92 -10.68 -15.20
CA GLU A 20 4.90 -11.66 -15.55
C GLU A 20 5.20 -12.98 -14.85
N GLU A 21 4.64 -13.16 -13.65
CA GLU A 21 4.25 -14.49 -13.20
C GLU A 21 3.10 -14.33 -12.19
N GLY A 22 1.90 -14.42 -12.75
CA GLY A 22 0.65 -14.39 -12.03
C GLY A 22 0.48 -15.67 -11.21
N CYS A 23 0.16 -15.51 -9.94
CA CYS A 23 -0.62 -16.50 -9.22
C CYS A 23 -1.42 -15.81 -8.10
N SER A 24 -2.72 -16.12 -8.03
CA SER A 24 -3.72 -15.71 -7.02
C SER A 24 -4.49 -14.39 -7.16
N ASN A 25 -4.33 -13.57 -8.21
CA ASN A 25 -5.09 -12.31 -8.30
C ASN A 25 -6.57 -12.48 -8.75
N LYS A 26 -6.88 -13.46 -9.62
CA LYS A 26 -8.26 -13.65 -10.13
C LYS A 26 -9.26 -14.03 -9.04
N ASN A 27 -8.93 -15.02 -8.20
CA ASN A 27 -9.85 -15.50 -7.15
C ASN A 27 -10.13 -14.43 -6.09
N ASN A 28 -9.16 -13.56 -5.80
CA ASN A 28 -9.34 -12.46 -4.85
C ASN A 28 -10.18 -11.32 -5.44
N ILE A 29 -10.08 -11.07 -6.75
CA ILE A 29 -10.91 -10.09 -7.45
C ILE A 29 -12.35 -10.60 -7.55
N GLU A 30 -12.56 -11.85 -7.95
CA GLU A 30 -13.90 -12.49 -7.99
C GLU A 30 -14.55 -12.52 -6.61
N PHE A 31 -13.78 -12.78 -5.55
CA PHE A 31 -14.29 -12.75 -4.18
C PHE A 31 -14.74 -11.35 -3.75
N VAL A 32 -13.94 -10.32 -4.05
CA VAL A 32 -14.28 -8.93 -3.77
C VAL A 32 -15.49 -8.49 -4.60
N GLU A 33 -15.58 -8.89 -5.88
CA GLU A 33 -16.74 -8.61 -6.73
C GLU A 33 -18.01 -9.30 -6.17
N LYS A 34 -17.91 -10.56 -5.75
CA LYS A 34 -19.02 -11.32 -5.17
C LYS A 34 -19.50 -10.75 -3.83
N ILE A 35 -18.58 -10.31 -2.97
CA ILE A 35 -18.93 -9.64 -1.71
C ILE A 35 -19.52 -8.26 -1.98
N SER A 36 -18.95 -7.51 -2.91
CA SER A 36 -19.47 -6.20 -3.31
C SER A 36 -20.90 -6.35 -3.82
N GLN A 37 -21.17 -7.31 -4.71
CA GLN A 37 -22.50 -7.57 -5.22
C GLN A 37 -23.50 -7.94 -4.11
N LYS A 38 -23.10 -8.83 -3.17
CA LYS A 38 -23.95 -9.16 -2.02
C LYS A 38 -24.27 -7.96 -1.13
N VAL A 39 -23.31 -7.06 -0.93
CA VAL A 39 -23.52 -5.81 -0.18
C VAL A 39 -24.49 -4.90 -0.95
N MET A 40 -24.32 -4.77 -2.26
CA MET A 40 -25.23 -3.99 -3.11
C MET A 40 -26.67 -4.53 -3.06
N ASP A 41 -26.84 -5.85 -3.16
CA ASP A 41 -28.14 -6.52 -3.13
C ASP A 41 -28.81 -6.42 -1.73
N CYS A 42 -28.04 -6.55 -0.65
CA CYS A 42 -28.58 -6.53 0.72
C CYS A 42 -29.00 -5.14 1.20
N PHE A 43 -28.38 -4.07 0.72
CA PHE A 43 -28.67 -2.71 1.19
C PHE A 43 -29.67 -1.94 0.31
N ASN A 44 -30.21 -2.58 -0.74
CA ASN A 44 -31.22 -2.02 -1.65
C ASN A 44 -30.84 -0.62 -2.17
N LEU A 45 -29.54 -0.40 -2.33
CA LEU A 45 -28.99 0.84 -2.86
C LEU A 45 -29.31 0.78 -4.33
N GLY A 46 -30.19 1.66 -4.82
CA GLY A 46 -30.70 1.71 -6.19
C GLY A 46 -29.65 1.99 -7.27
N VAL A 47 -28.49 1.33 -7.22
CA VAL A 47 -27.57 1.13 -8.31
C VAL A 47 -28.08 -0.09 -9.06
N THR A 48 -28.99 0.15 -9.99
CA THR A 48 -29.40 -0.82 -10.99
C THR A 48 -28.15 -1.42 -11.65
N GLU A 49 -28.01 -2.74 -11.48
CA GLU A 49 -27.25 -3.67 -12.32
C GLU A 49 -25.85 -3.25 -12.75
N ASN A 50 -24.79 -3.76 -12.11
CA ASN A 50 -23.42 -3.90 -12.69
C ASN A 50 -22.79 -2.67 -13.40
N SER A 51 -23.41 -1.50 -13.35
CA SER A 51 -23.18 -0.43 -14.31
C SER A 51 -22.19 0.58 -13.75
N SER A 52 -22.22 0.88 -12.45
CA SER A 52 -21.28 1.85 -11.87
C SER A 52 -19.84 1.35 -11.85
N ILE A 53 -19.58 0.10 -11.46
CA ILE A 53 -18.21 -0.44 -11.39
C ILE A 53 -17.64 -0.69 -12.78
N SER A 54 -18.43 -1.23 -13.71
CA SER A 54 -18.01 -1.41 -15.11
C SER A 54 -17.76 -0.07 -15.81
N ARG A 55 -18.58 0.96 -15.54
CA ARG A 55 -18.34 2.32 -16.02
C ARG A 55 -17.04 2.91 -15.46
N ILE A 56 -16.80 2.80 -14.15
CA ILE A 56 -15.53 3.26 -13.54
C ILE A 56 -14.33 2.52 -14.14
N ARG A 57 -14.43 1.20 -14.36
CA ARG A 57 -13.37 0.41 -14.99
C ARG A 57 -13.09 0.89 -16.42
N ASN A 58 -14.14 1.07 -17.22
CA ASN A 58 -14.02 1.55 -18.59
C ASN A 58 -13.45 2.99 -18.65
N ASP A 59 -13.85 3.86 -17.72
CA ASP A 59 -13.31 5.21 -17.60
C ASP A 59 -11.82 5.20 -17.24
N LEU A 60 -11.41 4.32 -16.32
CA LEU A 60 -10.00 4.15 -15.94
C LEU A 60 -9.15 3.61 -17.10
N GLU A 61 -9.65 2.60 -17.82
CA GLU A 61 -8.97 2.04 -19.00
C GLU A 61 -8.82 3.10 -20.10
N ALA A 62 -9.85 3.92 -20.33
CA ALA A 62 -9.82 5.00 -21.31
C ALA A 62 -8.83 6.12 -20.91
N ILE A 63 -8.81 6.53 -19.64
CA ILE A 63 -7.85 7.52 -19.11
C ILE A 63 -6.42 6.98 -19.23
N HIS A 64 -6.19 5.72 -18.85
CA HIS A 64 -4.88 5.09 -18.96
C HIS A 64 -4.40 5.01 -20.41
N ALA A 65 -5.29 4.68 -21.36
CA ALA A 65 -4.96 4.70 -22.79
C ALA A 65 -4.60 6.11 -23.29
N ASP A 66 -5.26 7.16 -22.79
CA ASP A 66 -4.92 8.54 -23.11
C ASP A 66 -3.55 8.93 -22.51
N GLU A 67 -3.25 8.52 -21.28
CA GLU A 67 -1.93 8.76 -20.67
C GLU A 67 -0.80 8.06 -21.42
N GLN A 68 -1.00 6.82 -21.87
CA GLN A 68 -0.02 6.11 -22.69
C GLN A 68 0.25 6.84 -24.01
N LYS A 69 -0.78 7.35 -24.69
CA LYS A 69 -0.63 8.15 -25.91
C LYS A 69 0.13 9.45 -25.66
N LEU A 70 -0.12 10.12 -24.54
CA LEU A 70 0.60 11.34 -24.16
C LEU A 70 2.06 11.04 -23.81
N PHE A 71 2.33 9.91 -23.16
CA PHE A 71 3.68 9.48 -22.82
C PHE A 71 4.49 9.10 -24.08
N ALA A 72 3.85 8.47 -25.07
CA ALA A 72 4.47 8.17 -26.36
C ALA A 72 4.88 9.44 -27.13
N MET A 73 4.28 10.60 -26.84
CA MET A 73 4.62 11.91 -27.42
C MET A 73 5.68 12.67 -26.60
N ARG A 74 6.26 12.03 -25.59
CA ARG A 74 7.35 12.60 -24.81
C ARG A 74 8.70 12.29 -25.47
N VAL A 75 9.46 13.34 -25.78
CA VAL A 75 10.82 13.26 -26.29
C VAL A 75 11.74 13.89 -25.25
N ASN A 76 12.58 13.06 -24.61
CA ASN A 76 13.38 13.43 -23.45
C ASN A 76 12.50 14.00 -22.31
N ASP A 77 12.69 15.26 -21.93
CA ASP A 77 11.91 15.97 -20.90
C ASP A 77 10.85 16.94 -21.44
N HIS A 78 10.52 16.85 -22.73
CA HIS A 78 9.53 17.70 -23.37
C HIS A 78 8.45 16.87 -24.07
N TYR A 79 7.23 17.42 -24.12
CA TYR A 79 6.13 16.86 -24.88
C TYR A 79 6.08 17.51 -26.25
N GLN A 80 6.18 16.71 -27.31
CA GLN A 80 6.15 17.20 -28.68
C GLN A 80 4.85 16.78 -29.36
N CYS A 81 4.09 17.75 -29.87
CA CYS A 81 2.87 17.48 -30.60
C CYS A 81 3.19 16.83 -31.96
N ALA A 82 2.75 15.59 -32.17
CA ALA A 82 2.96 14.89 -33.44
C ALA A 82 2.23 15.54 -34.63
N LEU A 83 1.20 16.36 -34.38
CA LEU A 83 0.37 16.99 -35.42
C LEU A 83 0.89 18.35 -35.90
N CYS A 84 1.58 19.11 -35.05
CA CYS A 84 2.08 20.45 -35.40
C CYS A 84 3.53 20.73 -34.99
N GLY A 85 4.24 19.74 -34.44
CA GLY A 85 5.64 19.83 -34.07
C GLY A 85 5.96 20.72 -32.86
N LYS A 86 4.96 21.33 -32.22
CA LYS A 86 5.17 22.23 -31.05
C LYS A 86 5.62 21.45 -29.81
N CYS A 87 6.61 22.00 -29.11
CA CYS A 87 7.18 21.43 -27.89
C CYS A 87 6.67 22.15 -26.63
N PHE A 88 6.42 21.38 -25.57
CA PHE A 88 5.93 21.86 -24.28
C PHE A 88 6.73 21.22 -23.14
N THR A 89 7.15 22.04 -22.16
CA THR A 89 7.82 21.56 -20.94
C THR A 89 6.85 20.98 -19.91
N SER A 90 5.57 21.36 -19.98
CA SER A 90 4.55 20.97 -19.02
C SER A 90 3.43 20.18 -19.68
N LEU A 91 3.09 19.04 -19.07
CA LEU A 91 1.99 18.17 -19.50
C LEU A 91 0.65 18.90 -19.51
N VAL A 92 0.42 19.85 -18.60
CA VAL A 92 -0.83 20.61 -18.50
C VAL A 92 -1.03 21.48 -19.73
N TRP A 93 0.00 22.21 -20.14
CA TRP A 93 -0.02 23.05 -21.33
C TRP A 93 -0.12 22.22 -22.61
N PHE A 94 0.51 21.05 -22.61
CA PHE A 94 0.40 20.10 -23.72
C PHE A 94 -1.02 19.56 -23.87
N LYS A 95 -1.65 19.06 -22.80
CA LYS A 95 -3.06 18.62 -22.81
C LYS A 95 -3.98 19.73 -23.31
N LYS A 96 -3.82 20.96 -22.81
CA LYS A 96 -4.60 22.14 -23.25
C LYS A 96 -4.40 22.46 -24.73
N HIS A 97 -3.17 22.33 -25.24
CA HIS A 97 -2.89 22.51 -26.66
C HIS A 97 -3.61 21.48 -27.52
N LEU A 98 -3.56 20.20 -27.15
CA LEU A 98 -4.23 19.12 -27.89
C LEU A 98 -5.76 19.31 -27.91
N THR A 99 -6.36 19.69 -26.78
CA THR A 99 -7.80 19.95 -26.71
C THR A 99 -8.21 21.19 -27.52
N ASN A 100 -7.43 22.28 -27.47
CA ASN A 100 -7.83 23.55 -28.07
C ASN A 100 -7.46 23.70 -29.55
N LYS A 101 -6.33 23.13 -30.00
CA LYS A 101 -5.84 23.27 -31.38
C LYS A 101 -6.10 22.05 -32.26
N HIS A 102 -6.21 20.88 -31.64
CA HIS A 102 -6.40 19.62 -32.36
C HIS A 102 -7.72 18.92 -32.00
N HIS A 103 -8.58 19.59 -31.22
CA HIS A 103 -9.89 19.09 -30.80
C HIS A 103 -9.85 17.68 -30.18
N TRP A 104 -8.74 17.35 -29.52
CA TRP A 104 -8.59 16.04 -28.91
C TRP A 104 -9.48 15.94 -27.66
N LYS A 105 -10.42 15.00 -27.70
CA LYS A 105 -11.24 14.63 -26.55
C LYS A 105 -10.42 13.70 -25.65
N LEU A 106 -9.94 14.26 -24.53
CA LEU A 106 -9.31 13.49 -23.46
C LEU A 106 -10.40 13.03 -22.49
N HIS A 107 -10.36 11.75 -22.11
CA HIS A 107 -11.27 11.21 -21.11
C HIS A 107 -10.99 11.84 -19.75
N GLN A 108 -12.05 12.12 -19.01
CA GLN A 108 -11.99 12.61 -17.64
C GLN A 108 -12.90 11.73 -16.80
N ALA A 109 -12.49 11.45 -15.56
CA ALA A 109 -13.36 10.79 -14.61
C ALA A 109 -14.60 11.67 -14.41
N ASN A 110 -15.78 11.08 -14.50
CA ASN A 110 -17.03 11.81 -14.30
C ASN A 110 -17.15 12.23 -12.82
N THR A 111 -16.68 13.45 -12.49
CA THR A 111 -16.66 13.95 -11.11
C THR A 111 -18.03 14.40 -10.60
N ASN A 112 -19.05 14.41 -11.45
CA ASN A 112 -20.36 14.99 -11.14
C ASN A 112 -21.30 14.08 -10.34
N GLU A 113 -21.00 12.79 -10.24
CA GLU A 113 -21.67 11.92 -9.28
C GLU A 113 -20.82 11.84 -8.01
N HIS A 114 -21.00 12.82 -7.12
CA HIS A 114 -20.60 12.61 -5.74
C HIS A 114 -21.25 11.33 -5.26
N CYS A 115 -20.46 10.26 -5.08
CA CYS A 115 -20.89 9.04 -4.44
C CYS A 115 -21.05 9.32 -2.92
N ASN A 116 -21.99 10.20 -2.59
CA ASN A 116 -22.39 10.56 -1.23
C ASN A 116 -23.24 9.47 -0.58
N ASN A 117 -23.43 8.32 -1.25
CA ASN A 117 -24.00 7.15 -0.62
C ASN A 117 -22.95 6.47 0.26
N ALA A 118 -23.39 5.90 1.38
CA ALA A 118 -22.51 5.27 2.37
C ALA A 118 -21.65 4.15 1.76
N VAL A 119 -22.10 3.55 0.66
CA VAL A 119 -21.39 2.47 -0.02
C VAL A 119 -20.26 2.94 -0.90
N GLY A 120 -20.38 4.08 -1.58
CA GLY A 120 -19.26 4.71 -2.27
C GLY A 120 -18.13 5.06 -1.31
N GLN A 121 -18.50 5.62 -0.15
CA GLN A 121 -17.53 5.94 0.90
C GLN A 121 -16.91 4.66 1.49
N PHE A 122 -17.71 3.62 1.74
CA PHE A 122 -17.20 2.33 2.21
C PHE A 122 -16.24 1.68 1.20
N LEU A 123 -16.59 1.68 -0.10
CA LEU A 123 -15.74 1.14 -1.16
C LEU A 123 -14.45 1.93 -1.29
N PHE A 124 -14.51 3.27 -1.25
CA PHE A 124 -13.33 4.12 -1.26
C PHE A 124 -12.40 3.78 -0.08
N MET A 125 -12.94 3.68 1.13
CA MET A 125 -12.17 3.33 2.32
C MET A 125 -11.60 1.91 2.25
N SER A 126 -12.34 0.95 1.69
CA SER A 126 -11.88 -0.43 1.50
C SER A 126 -10.74 -0.52 0.50
N LEU A 127 -10.81 0.23 -0.60
CA LEU A 127 -9.75 0.31 -1.60
C LEU A 127 -8.52 1.02 -1.05
N LEU A 128 -8.71 2.12 -0.31
CA LEU A 128 -7.62 2.82 0.37
C LEU A 128 -6.90 1.89 1.36
N PHE A 129 -7.65 1.19 2.21
CA PHE A 129 -7.08 0.23 3.16
C PHE A 129 -6.29 -0.88 2.47
N ARG A 130 -6.84 -1.44 1.38
CA ARG A 130 -6.16 -2.46 0.58
C ARG A 130 -4.86 -1.91 -0.02
N ASP A 131 -4.92 -0.73 -0.63
CA ASP A 131 -3.74 -0.13 -1.24
C ASP A 131 -2.67 0.22 -0.19
N THR A 132 -3.07 0.68 1.00
CA THR A 132 -2.15 0.87 2.13
C THR A 132 -1.48 -0.45 2.52
N CYS A 133 -2.24 -1.54 2.66
CA CYS A 133 -1.66 -2.85 2.97
C CYS A 133 -0.68 -3.32 1.88
N ASP A 134 -1.02 -3.13 0.61
CA ASP A 134 -0.17 -3.53 -0.51
C ASP A 134 1.04 -2.59 -0.67
N SER A 135 0.95 -1.32 -0.24
CA SER A 135 2.09 -0.39 -0.16
C SER A 135 3.14 -0.91 0.82
N TYR A 136 2.72 -1.40 1.99
CA TYR A 136 3.64 -2.00 2.96
C TYR A 136 4.29 -3.27 2.43
N LYS A 137 3.52 -4.20 1.87
CA LYS A 137 4.05 -5.46 1.31
C LYS A 137 5.09 -5.21 0.21
N MET A 138 4.87 -4.20 -0.62
CA MET A 138 5.75 -3.85 -1.73
C MET A 138 6.92 -2.94 -1.33
N CYS A 139 7.03 -2.54 -0.05
CA CYS A 139 8.01 -1.56 0.42
C CYS A 139 7.92 -0.21 -0.33
N ASP A 140 6.70 0.17 -0.72
CA ASP A 140 6.46 1.38 -1.51
C ASP A 140 6.08 2.54 -0.59
N GLY A 141 7.10 3.12 0.03
CA GLY A 141 6.92 4.24 0.97
C GLY A 141 6.36 5.51 0.33
N ALA A 142 6.51 5.70 -0.99
CA ALA A 142 5.92 6.84 -1.69
C ALA A 142 4.39 6.71 -1.74
N ARG A 143 3.90 5.51 -2.09
CA ARG A 143 2.47 5.20 -2.05
C ARG A 143 1.91 5.21 -0.64
N SER A 144 2.64 4.68 0.36
CA SER A 144 2.21 4.76 1.76
C SER A 144 2.00 6.21 2.22
N VAL A 145 2.88 7.14 1.84
CA VAL A 145 2.72 8.56 2.17
C VAL A 145 1.54 9.19 1.44
N CYS A 146 1.28 8.82 0.18
CA CYS A 146 0.09 9.29 -0.53
C CYS A 146 -1.19 8.84 0.18
N ASN A 147 -1.27 7.56 0.57
CA ASN A 147 -2.41 7.02 1.28
C ASN A 147 -2.60 7.68 2.65
N ALA A 148 -1.50 7.99 3.35
CA ALA A 148 -1.53 8.71 4.61
C ALA A 148 -2.25 10.07 4.53
N HIS A 149 -2.24 10.76 3.37
CA HIS A 149 -3.00 12.01 3.20
C HIS A 149 -4.51 11.76 3.25
N PHE A 150 -4.99 10.70 2.58
CA PHE A 150 -6.40 10.33 2.59
C PHE A 150 -6.84 9.78 3.95
N GLU A 151 -6.00 8.95 4.57
CA GLU A 151 -6.24 8.43 5.93
C GLU A 151 -6.28 9.58 6.95
N TRP A 152 -5.45 10.61 6.79
CA TRP A 152 -5.44 11.76 7.69
C TRP A 152 -6.75 12.55 7.62
N LEU A 153 -7.30 12.74 6.41
CA LEU A 153 -8.60 13.38 6.21
C LEU A 153 -9.72 12.57 6.89
N TYR A 154 -9.67 11.24 6.74
CA TYR A 154 -10.62 10.33 7.35
C TYR A 154 -10.56 10.37 8.90
N ASP A 155 -9.37 10.25 9.49
CA ASP A 155 -9.18 10.33 10.94
C ASP A 155 -9.54 11.70 11.51
N SER A 156 -9.35 12.77 10.72
CA SER A 156 -9.80 14.11 11.10
C SER A 156 -11.32 14.19 11.18
N ALA A 157 -12.04 13.59 10.23
CA ALA A 157 -13.51 13.53 10.26
C ALA A 157 -14.02 12.70 11.46
N LEU A 158 -13.34 11.60 11.79
CA LEU A 158 -13.70 10.74 12.94
C LEU A 158 -13.21 11.27 14.30
N LYS A 159 -12.52 12.41 14.34
CA LYS A 159 -11.94 13.00 15.57
C LYS A 159 -10.93 12.07 16.28
N HIS A 160 -10.27 11.20 15.53
CA HIS A 160 -9.22 10.31 16.03
C HIS A 160 -7.89 11.07 16.23
N SER A 161 -7.77 11.78 17.35
CA SER A 161 -6.63 12.69 17.61
C SER A 161 -5.25 12.01 17.54
N LYS A 162 -5.12 10.80 18.09
CA LYS A 162 -3.86 10.03 18.10
C LYS A 162 -3.38 9.72 16.67
N TYR A 163 -4.25 9.11 15.86
CA TYR A 163 -3.88 8.66 14.51
C TYR A 163 -3.69 9.85 13.56
N LYS A 164 -4.52 10.90 13.70
CA LYS A 164 -4.36 12.17 13.00
C LYS A 164 -2.97 12.79 13.22
N ILE A 165 -2.50 12.88 14.47
CA ILE A 165 -1.18 13.45 14.77
C ILE A 165 -0.06 12.59 14.18
N TRP A 166 -0.20 11.26 14.26
CA TRP A 166 0.80 10.34 13.73
C TRP A 166 0.92 10.44 12.20
N LEU A 167 -0.20 10.44 11.48
CA LEU A 167 -0.25 10.60 10.03
C LEU A 167 0.27 11.97 9.60
N TRP A 168 -0.12 13.03 10.31
CA TRP A 168 0.38 14.38 10.05
C TRP A 168 1.90 14.47 10.21
N ARG A 169 2.47 13.85 11.25
CA ARG A 169 3.91 13.79 11.46
C ARG A 169 4.60 13.07 10.31
N MET A 170 4.07 11.93 9.87
CA MET A 170 4.61 11.17 8.74
C MET A 170 4.66 12.01 7.45
N ILE A 171 3.54 12.68 7.13
CA ILE A 171 3.43 13.56 5.95
C ILE A 171 4.45 14.72 6.06
N THR A 172 4.44 15.41 7.20
CA THR A 172 5.27 16.60 7.43
C THR A 172 6.77 16.25 7.42
N TYR A 173 7.15 15.11 7.99
CA TYR A 173 8.54 14.62 7.94
C TYR A 173 9.00 14.41 6.51
N THR A 174 8.20 13.74 5.68
CA THR A 174 8.66 13.45 4.33
C THR A 174 8.56 14.63 3.35
N LEU A 175 7.66 15.59 3.58
CA LEU A 175 7.45 16.72 2.66
C LEU A 175 8.11 18.03 3.09
N SER A 176 8.31 18.27 4.39
CA SER A 176 8.64 19.62 4.88
C SER A 176 9.81 19.69 5.86
N ILE A 177 9.99 18.68 6.72
CA ILE A 177 10.98 18.75 7.81
C ILE A 177 12.29 18.08 7.43
N LEU A 178 12.26 16.87 6.85
CA LEU A 178 13.47 16.12 6.52
C LEU A 178 14.03 16.57 5.17
N GLY A 179 15.35 16.59 5.06
CA GLY A 179 16.02 16.77 3.77
C GLY A 179 15.72 15.61 2.81
N PHE A 180 16.03 15.78 1.52
CA PHE A 180 15.71 14.77 0.49
C PHE A 180 16.18 13.36 0.85
N ARG A 181 17.44 13.24 1.31
CA ARG A 181 18.03 11.95 1.70
C ARG A 181 17.33 11.34 2.90
N GLU A 182 17.08 12.13 3.94
CA GLU A 182 16.44 11.69 5.17
C GLU A 182 14.98 11.31 4.94
N SER A 183 14.28 12.05 4.07
CA SER A 183 12.91 11.74 3.63
C SER A 183 12.85 10.44 2.84
N PHE A 184 13.85 10.19 1.98
CA PHE A 184 13.99 8.92 1.26
C PHE A 184 14.22 7.75 2.22
N GLU A 185 15.20 7.88 3.13
CA GLU A 185 15.50 6.85 4.15
C GLU A 185 14.29 6.62 5.07
N TYR A 186 13.59 7.69 5.47
CA TYR A 186 12.36 7.60 6.27
C TYR A 186 11.27 6.81 5.54
N LYS A 187 11.02 7.11 4.25
CA LYS A 187 10.05 6.39 3.43
C LYS A 187 10.39 4.90 3.30
N TRP A 188 11.67 4.58 3.15
CA TRP A 188 12.12 3.19 3.08
C TRP A 188 11.94 2.46 4.41
N ASN A 189 12.17 3.14 5.54
CA ASN A 189 12.05 2.60 6.88
C ASN A 189 10.61 2.47 7.41
N ILE A 190 9.59 2.80 6.59
CA ILE A 190 8.17 2.59 6.92
C ILE A 190 7.85 1.09 7.03
N SER A 191 8.55 0.26 6.27
CA SER A 191 8.32 -1.20 6.22
C SER A 191 9.63 -1.97 6.31
N VAL A 192 9.56 -3.21 6.77
CA VAL A 192 10.74 -4.08 6.93
C VAL A 192 10.44 -5.51 6.50
N ASN A 193 11.44 -6.16 5.89
CA ASN A 193 11.37 -7.55 5.49
C ASN A 193 12.05 -8.46 6.52
N LEU A 194 11.28 -9.05 7.43
CA LEU A 194 11.85 -9.94 8.45
C LEU A 194 12.16 -11.35 7.92
N ASN A 195 11.41 -11.84 6.93
CA ASN A 195 11.43 -13.24 6.51
C ASN A 195 12.15 -13.46 5.17
N GLY A 196 12.57 -12.40 4.49
CA GLY A 196 13.06 -12.43 3.12
C GLY A 196 11.95 -12.70 2.11
N GLY A 197 12.29 -12.59 0.82
CA GLY A 197 11.36 -12.84 -0.29
C GLY A 197 10.50 -11.64 -0.67
N ILE A 198 9.91 -11.71 -1.86
CA ILE A 198 9.09 -10.66 -2.45
C ILE A 198 7.74 -10.59 -1.73
N ARG A 199 7.21 -9.37 -1.52
CA ARG A 199 5.89 -9.12 -0.89
C ARG A 199 5.74 -9.55 0.58
N ASN A 200 6.85 -9.84 1.25
CA ASN A 200 6.88 -10.25 2.67
C ASN A 200 7.23 -9.10 3.63
N ASN A 201 7.22 -7.86 3.15
CA ASN A 201 7.42 -6.69 4.01
C ASN A 201 6.21 -6.49 4.93
N ILE A 202 6.48 -6.07 6.16
CA ILE A 202 5.48 -5.68 7.14
C ILE A 202 5.69 -4.23 7.56
N PRO A 203 4.66 -3.53 8.07
CA PRO A 203 4.84 -2.23 8.69
C PRO A 203 5.89 -2.30 9.80
N ASN A 204 6.76 -1.30 9.88
CA ASN A 204 7.83 -1.27 10.88
C ASN A 204 7.28 -1.29 12.31
N ASP A 205 6.12 -0.66 12.57
CA ASP A 205 5.44 -0.71 13.88
C ASP A 205 5.15 -2.16 14.31
N ASN A 206 4.63 -2.99 13.40
CA ASN A 206 4.40 -4.41 13.65
C ASN A 206 5.71 -5.16 13.91
N ALA A 207 6.80 -4.80 13.23
CA ALA A 207 8.10 -5.42 13.44
C ALA A 207 8.67 -5.10 14.83
N VAL A 208 8.53 -3.85 15.27
CA VAL A 208 8.89 -3.40 16.61
C VAL A 208 8.05 -4.14 17.65
N GLU A 209 6.75 -4.30 17.43
CA GLU A 209 5.88 -5.07 18.33
C GLU A 209 6.31 -6.54 18.45
N ILE A 210 6.64 -7.19 17.33
CA ILE A 210 7.19 -8.56 17.32
C ILE A 210 8.47 -8.62 18.14
N GLN A 211 9.38 -7.66 17.96
CA GLN A 211 10.64 -7.60 18.70
C GLN A 211 10.42 -7.41 20.21
N VAL A 212 9.53 -6.49 20.61
CA VAL A 212 9.17 -6.26 22.01
C VAL A 212 8.59 -7.53 22.64
N ASN A 213 7.74 -8.25 21.91
CA ASN A 213 7.17 -9.51 22.39
C ASN A 213 8.22 -10.60 22.55
N ASN A 214 9.20 -10.68 21.65
CA ASN A 214 10.32 -11.60 21.78
C ASN A 214 11.19 -11.27 23.00
N ILE A 215 11.53 -10.00 23.20
CA ILE A 215 12.29 -9.53 24.38
C ILE A 215 11.55 -9.88 25.67
N LYS A 216 10.24 -9.61 25.75
CA LYS A 216 9.42 -9.96 26.92
C LYS A 216 9.44 -11.46 27.20
N ARG A 217 9.38 -12.30 26.15
CA ARG A 217 9.43 -13.76 26.29
C ARG A 217 10.77 -14.22 26.85
N GLU A 218 11.88 -13.75 26.29
CA GLU A 218 13.23 -14.09 26.77
C GLU A 218 13.44 -13.61 28.20
N LEU A 219 13.03 -12.39 28.53
CA LEU A 219 13.04 -11.88 29.91
C LEU A 219 12.27 -12.78 30.87
N ASN A 220 11.09 -13.25 30.46
CA ASN A 220 10.27 -14.13 31.30
C ASN A 220 10.93 -15.49 31.57
N THR A 221 11.83 -15.97 30.71
CA THR A 221 12.57 -17.21 30.99
C THR A 221 13.53 -17.09 32.18
N GLN A 222 13.95 -15.88 32.54
CA GLN A 222 14.86 -15.67 33.68
C GLN A 222 14.13 -15.69 35.04
N GLY A 223 12.80 -15.70 35.07
CA GLY A 223 12.04 -15.80 36.32
C GLY A 223 12.38 -14.70 37.32
N ALA A 224 12.83 -15.09 38.52
CA ALA A 224 13.23 -14.18 39.59
C ALA A 224 14.60 -13.52 39.36
N ASN A 225 15.42 -14.02 38.43
CA ASN A 225 16.76 -13.50 38.14
C ASN A 225 16.76 -12.29 37.18
N LYS A 226 15.60 -11.67 36.95
CA LYS A 226 15.48 -10.48 36.10
C LYS A 226 16.19 -9.32 36.77
N SER A 227 17.22 -8.79 36.11
CA SER A 227 17.93 -7.59 36.51
C SER A 227 17.95 -6.59 35.36
N TYR A 228 18.31 -5.33 35.65
CA TYR A 228 18.50 -4.34 34.60
C TYR A 228 19.55 -4.78 33.58
N GLU A 229 20.66 -5.35 34.05
CA GLU A 229 21.75 -5.76 33.15
C GLU A 229 21.34 -6.95 32.29
N SER A 230 20.58 -7.90 32.85
CA SER A 230 20.06 -9.03 32.08
C SER A 230 19.03 -8.57 31.03
N ALA A 231 18.19 -7.59 31.35
CA ALA A 231 17.26 -6.98 30.40
C ALA A 231 17.99 -6.25 29.26
N LYS A 232 19.00 -5.44 29.60
CA LYS A 232 19.84 -4.74 28.62
C LYS A 232 20.54 -5.72 27.68
N GLN A 233 21.12 -6.79 28.23
CA GLN A 233 21.79 -7.82 27.46
C GLN A 233 20.80 -8.53 26.50
N ILE A 234 19.61 -8.88 26.98
CA ILE A 234 18.56 -9.48 26.13
C ILE A 234 18.16 -8.50 25.02
N CYS A 235 17.90 -7.24 25.31
CA CYS A 235 17.52 -6.24 24.30
C CYS A 235 18.54 -6.12 23.18
N MET A 236 19.85 -6.12 23.51
CA MET A 236 20.92 -6.01 22.52
C MET A 236 21.15 -7.29 21.70
N THR A 237 20.86 -8.47 22.27
CA THR A 237 21.21 -9.76 21.67
C THR A 237 20.04 -10.50 21.02
N THR A 238 18.79 -10.14 21.35
CA THR A 238 17.58 -10.88 20.95
C THR A 238 17.50 -11.08 19.43
N GLN A 239 17.76 -10.03 18.63
CA GLN A 239 17.67 -10.14 17.17
C GLN A 239 18.71 -11.15 16.61
N VAL A 240 19.96 -11.06 17.09
CA VAL A 240 21.06 -11.93 16.65
C VAL A 240 20.79 -13.38 17.08
N ILE A 241 20.38 -13.60 18.34
CA ILE A 241 20.06 -14.93 18.86
C ILE A 241 18.92 -15.56 18.05
N HIS A 242 17.87 -14.79 17.73
CA HIS A 242 16.73 -15.30 16.99
C HIS A 242 17.10 -15.66 15.54
N ALA A 243 17.97 -14.86 14.90
CA ALA A 243 18.50 -15.16 13.57
C ALA A 243 19.37 -16.44 13.57
N ILE A 244 20.27 -16.59 14.54
CA ILE A 244 21.10 -17.79 14.70
C ILE A 244 20.20 -19.01 14.92
N LYS A 245 19.22 -18.91 15.82
CA LYS A 245 18.28 -19.99 16.13
C LYS A 245 17.49 -20.43 14.90
N GLN A 246 16.99 -19.50 14.09
CA GLN A 246 16.29 -19.82 12.84
C GLN A 246 17.21 -20.51 11.82
N ASN A 247 18.43 -20.01 11.64
CA ASN A 247 19.40 -20.62 10.72
C ASN A 247 19.82 -22.02 11.16
N LEU A 248 20.02 -22.22 12.47
CA LEU A 248 20.37 -23.51 13.04
C LEU A 248 19.22 -24.51 12.91
N MET A 249 17.97 -24.09 13.13
CA MET A 249 16.77 -24.91 12.87
C MET A 249 16.62 -25.27 11.39
N ARG A 250 16.89 -24.34 10.47
CA ARG A 250 16.86 -24.60 9.01
C ARG A 250 17.92 -25.62 8.61
N THR A 251 19.15 -25.45 9.10
CA THR A 251 20.30 -26.32 8.78
C THR A 251 20.13 -27.73 9.36
N SER A 252 19.63 -27.82 10.60
CA SER A 252 19.42 -29.11 11.28
C SER A 252 18.14 -29.84 10.85
N ARG A 253 17.36 -29.31 9.89
CA ARG A 253 16.06 -29.86 9.44
C ARG A 253 15.06 -30.12 10.59
N THR A 254 15.25 -29.50 11.75
CA THR A 254 14.32 -29.57 12.91
C THR A 254 13.27 -28.45 12.84
N ALA A 255 12.98 -27.95 11.64
CA ALA A 255 11.93 -26.96 11.44
C ALA A 255 10.63 -27.52 12.02
N LYS A 256 10.19 -26.96 13.15
CA LYS A 256 8.88 -27.28 13.73
C LYS A 256 7.85 -27.07 12.63
N SER A 257 7.14 -28.13 12.27
CA SER A 257 5.91 -28.04 11.47
C SER A 257 5.11 -26.88 12.03
N LYS A 258 4.84 -25.87 11.20
CA LYS A 258 3.92 -24.79 11.58
C LYS A 258 2.58 -25.48 11.77
N SER A 259 2.19 -25.73 13.02
CA SER A 259 0.80 -25.99 13.36
C SER A 259 0.05 -24.71 12.99
N THR A 260 -0.58 -24.73 11.82
CA THR A 260 -1.58 -23.75 11.45
C THR A 260 -2.64 -23.83 12.54
N ARG A 261 -2.85 -22.76 13.30
CA ARG A 261 -4.03 -22.68 14.17
C ARG A 261 -5.24 -22.91 13.26
N PRO A 262 -6.19 -23.78 13.64
CA PRO A 262 -7.45 -23.88 12.91
C PRO A 262 -8.01 -22.47 12.75
N GLU A 263 -8.40 -22.10 11.53
CA GLU A 263 -9.13 -20.85 11.32
C GLU A 263 -10.35 -20.88 12.24
N ALA A 264 -10.45 -19.88 13.11
CA ALA A 264 -11.62 -19.75 13.95
C ALA A 264 -12.83 -19.54 13.04
N ASP A 265 -13.81 -20.45 13.12
CA ASP A 265 -15.06 -20.31 12.40
C ASP A 265 -15.84 -19.12 12.96
N LYS A 266 -15.78 -18.00 12.24
CA LYS A 266 -16.47 -16.75 12.61
C LYS A 266 -17.91 -16.70 12.10
N SER A 267 -18.40 -17.76 11.46
CA SER A 267 -19.74 -17.79 10.86
C SER A 267 -20.83 -17.52 11.91
N GLY A 268 -20.66 -18.03 13.13
CA GLY A 268 -21.59 -17.77 14.24
C GLY A 268 -21.62 -16.31 14.69
N ASP A 269 -20.46 -15.64 14.74
CA ASP A 269 -20.36 -14.23 15.13
C ASP A 269 -20.93 -13.31 14.06
N ILE A 270 -20.69 -13.63 12.78
CA ILE A 270 -21.26 -12.91 11.63
C ILE A 270 -22.79 -13.04 11.64
N MET A 271 -23.33 -14.24 11.90
CA MET A 271 -24.78 -14.45 11.98
C MET A 271 -25.42 -13.65 13.12
N LYS A 272 -24.78 -13.60 14.30
CA LYS A 272 -25.25 -12.77 15.43
C LYS A 272 -25.22 -11.28 15.12
N MET A 273 -24.19 -10.80 14.43
CA MET A 273 -24.14 -9.39 13.99
C MET A 273 -25.26 -9.07 13.00
N VAL A 274 -25.51 -9.96 12.03
CA VAL A 274 -26.61 -9.79 11.06
C VAL A 274 -27.97 -9.81 11.76
N GLU A 275 -28.16 -10.69 12.73
CA GLU A 275 -29.42 -10.80 13.49
C GLU A 275 -29.66 -9.56 14.37
N PHE A 276 -28.62 -9.04 15.01
CA PHE A 276 -28.69 -7.79 15.77
C PHE A 276 -29.00 -6.57 14.88
N LEU A 277 -28.43 -6.52 13.67
CA LEU A 277 -28.71 -5.46 12.69
C LEU A 277 -30.13 -5.55 12.13
N ARG A 278 -30.67 -6.76 11.95
CA ARG A 278 -32.07 -6.98 11.53
C ARG A 278 -33.08 -6.54 12.58
N GLN A 279 -32.77 -6.64 13.87
CA GLN A 279 -33.65 -6.18 14.95
C GLN A 279 -33.70 -4.66 15.12
N LYS A 280 -32.78 -3.89 14.48
CA LYS A 280 -32.71 -2.43 14.57
C LYS A 280 -33.29 -1.67 13.37
N VAL A 281 -33.90 -2.36 12.42
CA VAL A 281 -34.67 -1.72 11.34
C VAL A 281 -36.15 -1.70 11.76
N PRO A 282 -36.74 -0.53 12.07
CA PRO A 282 -38.20 -0.41 12.17
C PRO A 282 -38.87 -0.60 10.81
#